data_AF-W1DPL5-F1
#
_entry.id   AF-W1DPL5-F1
#
_cell.length_a   1.000
_cell.length_b   1.000
_cell.length_c   1.000
_cell.angle_alpha   90.00
_cell.angle_beta   90.00
_cell.angle_gamma   90.00
#
_symmetry.space_group_name_H-M   'P 1'
#
loop_
_entity.id
_entity.type
_entity.pdbx_description
1 polymer ?
#
loop_
_entity_poly.entity_id
_entity_poly.type
_entity_poly.pdbx_seq_one_letter_code
_entity_poly.pdbx_strand_id
1 'polypeptide(L)'
;MVAISAEKTNAIQAIFSRSKAVIGVIHCDPFPGSPKYRGKSVSDIVERALRDAENYISGGVHGLIIENHGDIPFSKPEDIGHETSALMAVITEKVRERFCCAAGH
;
A
#
# COMPACT_ATOMS: atom_id res chain seq x y z
N MET A 1 -8.62 29.53 -32.19
CA MET A 1 -8.70 28.10 -31.84
C MET A 1 -7.77 27.88 -30.66
N VAL A 2 -8.30 27.91 -29.44
CA VAL A 2 -7.49 27.72 -28.22
C VAL A 2 -7.52 26.23 -27.92
N ALA A 3 -6.38 25.56 -28.04
CA ALA A 3 -6.23 24.19 -27.59
C ALA A 3 -6.28 24.19 -26.05
N ILE A 4 -7.45 23.90 -25.48
CA ILE A 4 -7.58 23.63 -24.05
C ILE A 4 -7.19 22.17 -23.83
N SER A 5 -5.89 21.90 -23.92
CA SER A 5 -5.29 20.77 -23.22
C SER A 5 -4.44 21.41 -22.15
N ALA A 6 -5.00 21.60 -20.95
CA ALA A 6 -4.18 21.95 -19.79
C ALA A 6 -3.01 20.96 -19.77
N GLU A 7 -1.77 21.45 -19.88
CA GLU A 7 -0.60 20.60 -19.72
C GLU A 7 -0.73 19.92 -18.36
N LYS A 8 -1.04 18.61 -18.37
CA LYS A 8 -1.20 17.86 -17.13
C LYS A 8 0.17 17.82 -16.48
N THR A 9 0.30 18.51 -15.34
CA THR A 9 1.48 18.39 -14.49
C THR A 9 1.79 16.92 -14.29
N ASN A 10 3.01 16.52 -14.62
CA ASN A 10 3.44 15.13 -14.50
C ASN A 10 3.26 14.68 -13.04
N ALA A 11 2.38 13.70 -12.80
CA ALA A 11 2.03 13.25 -11.45
C ALA A 11 3.26 12.73 -10.67
N ILE A 12 4.24 12.13 -11.36
CA ILE A 12 5.49 11.68 -10.75
C ILE A 12 6.31 12.87 -10.26
N GLN A 13 6.38 13.93 -11.07
CA GLN A 13 7.04 15.17 -10.67
C GLN A 13 6.29 15.85 -9.51
N ALA A 14 4.96 15.85 -9.52
CA ALA A 14 4.15 16.49 -8.49
C ALA A 14 4.22 15.78 -7.13
N ILE A 15 4.27 14.43 -7.13
CA ILE A 15 4.24 13.62 -5.90
C ILE A 15 5.66 13.36 -5.38
N PHE A 16 6.61 13.05 -6.26
CA PHE A 16 7.95 12.58 -5.88
C PHE A 16 9.06 13.60 -6.17
N SER A 17 8.73 14.77 -6.75
CA SER A 17 9.70 15.80 -7.15
C SER A 17 10.81 15.27 -8.08
N ARG A 18 10.50 14.25 -8.88
CA ARG A 18 11.46 13.52 -9.73
C ARG A 18 10.85 13.17 -11.09
N SER A 19 11.70 12.91 -12.09
CA SER A 19 11.27 12.50 -13.43
C SER A 19 10.88 11.01 -13.52
N LYS A 20 11.37 10.18 -12.61
CA LYS A 20 11.04 8.76 -12.47
C LYS A 20 10.93 8.40 -10.98
N ALA A 21 10.01 7.50 -10.65
CA ALA A 21 9.84 6.97 -9.31
C ALA A 21 9.76 5.45 -9.35
N VAL A 22 10.25 4.85 -8.27
CA VAL A 22 10.16 3.42 -7.96
C VAL A 22 9.23 3.30 -6.77
N ILE A 23 8.15 2.54 -6.93
CA ILE A 23 7.15 2.33 -5.89
C ILE A 23 7.23 0.87 -5.44
N GLY A 24 7.43 0.65 -4.15
CA GLY A 24 7.38 -0.70 -3.57
C GLY A 24 5.93 -1.12 -3.35
N VAL A 25 5.58 -2.35 -3.71
CA VAL A 25 4.25 -2.92 -3.45
C VAL A 25 4.35 -3.88 -2.28
N ILE A 26 3.65 -3.55 -1.20
CA ILE A 26 3.53 -4.39 -0.02
C ILE A 26 2.34 -5.31 -0.26
N HIS A 27 2.63 -6.59 -0.51
CA HIS A 27 1.61 -7.62 -0.63
C HIS A 27 1.25 -8.13 0.77
N CYS A 28 0.07 -7.79 1.24
CA CYS A 28 -0.42 -8.27 2.52
C CYS A 28 -0.67 -9.78 2.48
N ASP A 29 -0.46 -10.44 3.62
CA ASP A 29 -0.94 -11.80 3.86
C ASP A 29 -2.48 -11.86 3.77
N PRO A 30 -3.07 -13.06 3.58
CA PRO A 30 -4.52 -13.20 3.50
C PRO A 30 -5.21 -12.63 4.75
N PHE A 31 -6.26 -11.83 4.56
CA PHE A 31 -7.02 -11.23 5.65
C PHE A 31 -8.11 -12.18 6.18
N PRO A 32 -8.62 -11.96 7.41
CA PRO A 32 -9.86 -12.60 7.84
C PRO A 32 -10.95 -12.48 6.76
N GLY A 33 -11.76 -13.52 6.57
CA GLY A 33 -12.78 -13.56 5.51
C GLY A 33 -12.28 -14.01 4.13
N SER A 34 -10.97 -13.93 3.85
CA SER A 34 -10.42 -14.44 2.59
C SER A 34 -10.33 -15.98 2.55
N PRO A 35 -10.42 -16.62 1.36
CA PRO A 35 -10.39 -18.08 1.25
C PRO A 35 -9.10 -18.74 1.77
N LYS A 36 -7.98 -18.02 1.73
CA LYS A 36 -6.67 -18.51 2.19
C LYS A 36 -6.33 -18.11 3.61
N TYR A 37 -7.21 -17.43 4.33
CA TYR A 37 -6.97 -17.12 5.73
C TYR A 37 -6.85 -18.39 6.57
N ARG A 38 -5.82 -18.45 7.43
CA ARG A 38 -5.54 -19.59 8.32
C ARG A 38 -5.40 -19.18 9.79
N GLY A 39 -6.04 -18.09 10.18
CA GLY A 39 -6.07 -17.66 11.59
C GLY A 39 -4.84 -16.87 12.05
N LYS A 40 -4.06 -16.31 11.11
CA LYS A 40 -2.93 -15.45 11.44
C LYS A 40 -3.42 -14.19 12.16
N SER A 41 -2.79 -13.80 13.28
CA SER A 41 -3.25 -12.63 14.02
C SER A 41 -3.11 -11.34 13.18
N VAL A 42 -4.00 -10.37 13.41
CA VAL A 42 -3.92 -9.06 12.73
C VAL A 42 -2.56 -8.40 12.99
N SER A 43 -2.05 -8.50 14.22
CA SER A 43 -0.72 -8.00 14.58
C SER A 43 0.39 -8.61 13.72
N ASP A 44 0.37 -9.92 13.49
CA ASP A 44 1.41 -10.57 12.66
C ASP A 44 1.31 -10.19 11.18
N ILE A 45 0.10 -9.89 10.69
CA ILE A 45 -0.11 -9.38 9.32
C ILE A 45 0.47 -7.96 9.21
N VAL A 46 0.20 -7.10 10.20
CA VAL A 46 0.75 -5.74 10.27
C VAL A 46 2.27 -5.77 10.37
N GLU A 47 2.85 -6.57 11.27
CA GLU A 47 4.31 -6.67 11.42
C GLU A 47 5.00 -7.15 10.14
N ARG A 48 4.38 -8.08 9.40
CA ARG A 48 4.88 -8.48 8.09
C ARG A 48 4.90 -7.31 7.10
N ALA A 49 3.81 -6.55 7.01
CA ALA A 49 3.72 -5.39 6.13
C ALA A 49 4.74 -4.29 6.51
N LEU A 50 4.95 -4.05 7.80
CA LEU A 50 5.96 -3.09 8.29
C LEU A 50 7.38 -3.54 7.96
N ARG A 51 7.68 -4.84 8.02
CA ARG A 51 8.99 -5.37 7.63
C ARG A 51 9.26 -5.19 6.13
N ASP A 52 8.25 -5.42 5.29
CA ASP A 52 8.39 -5.20 3.85
C ASP A 52 8.58 -3.69 3.54
N ALA A 53 7.84 -2.81 4.22
CA ALA A 53 8.01 -1.37 4.13
C ALA A 53 9.44 -0.92 4.52
N GLU A 54 9.97 -1.41 5.64
CA GLU A 54 11.34 -1.13 6.11
C GLU A 54 12.38 -1.51 5.05
N ASN A 55 12.25 -2.71 4.47
CA ASN A 55 13.17 -3.21 3.44
C ASN A 55 13.11 -2.34 2.18
N TYR A 56 11.91 -1.94 1.74
CA TYR A 56 11.76 -1.10 0.56
C TYR A 56 12.33 0.30 0.78
N ILE A 57 12.03 0.93 1.92
CA ILE A 57 12.55 2.26 2.26
C ILE A 57 14.07 2.22 2.36
N SER A 58 14.62 1.22 3.06
CA SER A 58 16.07 0.99 3.15
C SER A 58 16.71 0.73 1.78
N GLY A 59 15.95 0.16 0.84
CA GLY A 59 16.35 -0.06 -0.55
C GLY A 59 16.23 1.17 -1.46
N GLY A 60 15.75 2.31 -0.94
CA GLY A 60 15.66 3.56 -1.70
C GLY A 60 14.44 3.67 -2.63
N VAL A 61 13.34 2.96 -2.34
CA VAL A 61 12.08 3.24 -3.05
C VAL A 61 11.59 4.66 -2.74
N HIS A 62 10.84 5.23 -3.67
CA HIS A 62 10.34 6.60 -3.59
C HIS A 62 8.95 6.68 -2.96
N GLY A 63 8.21 5.56 -2.96
CA GLY A 63 6.87 5.45 -2.40
C GLY A 63 6.48 4.01 -2.18
N LEU A 64 5.36 3.82 -1.48
CA LEU A 64 4.81 2.52 -1.13
C LEU A 64 3.34 2.46 -1.55
N ILE A 65 2.90 1.30 -2.03
CA ILE A 65 1.49 0.93 -2.22
C ILE A 65 1.22 -0.33 -1.41
N ILE A 66 0.07 -0.39 -0.76
CA ILE A 66 -0.40 -1.55 -0.01
C ILE A 66 -1.45 -2.27 -0.85
N GLU A 67 -1.32 -3.58 -1.00
CA GLU A 67 -2.22 -4.42 -1.80
C GLU A 67 -2.62 -5.67 -1.00
N ASN A 68 -3.90 -6.01 -1.02
CA ASN A 68 -4.45 -7.22 -0.38
C ASN A 68 -4.24 -8.50 -1.22
N HIS A 69 -3.08 -8.64 -1.85
CA HIS A 69 -2.78 -9.74 -2.79
C HIS A 69 -2.91 -11.14 -2.17
N GLY A 70 -2.68 -11.27 -0.86
CA GLY A 70 -2.83 -12.52 -0.13
C GLY A 70 -4.25 -13.09 -0.18
N ASP A 71 -5.26 -12.27 -0.46
CA ASP A 71 -6.65 -12.72 -0.53
C ASP A 71 -6.93 -13.65 -1.73
N ILE A 72 -6.00 -13.82 -2.67
CA ILE A 72 -6.20 -14.68 -3.86
C ILE A 72 -6.49 -16.14 -3.47
N PRO A 73 -7.60 -16.76 -3.96
CA PRO A 73 -8.58 -16.18 -4.88
C PRO A 73 -9.48 -15.15 -4.19
N PHE A 74 -9.59 -13.96 -4.78
CA PHE A 74 -10.42 -12.89 -4.22
C PHE A 74 -11.88 -13.33 -4.12
N SER A 75 -12.52 -12.98 -3.00
CA SER A 75 -13.97 -13.07 -2.85
C SER A 75 -14.66 -12.24 -3.92
N LYS A 76 -15.89 -12.60 -4.28
CA LYS A 76 -16.71 -11.75 -5.16
C LYS A 76 -16.93 -10.39 -4.48
N PRO A 77 -17.14 -9.30 -5.24
CA PRO A 77 -17.35 -7.99 -4.65
C PRO A 77 -18.45 -7.94 -3.57
N GLU A 78 -19.53 -8.70 -3.77
CA GLU A 78 -20.64 -8.85 -2.80
C GLU A 78 -20.28 -9.60 -1.50
N ASP A 79 -19.19 -10.38 -1.52
CA ASP A 79 -18.70 -11.21 -0.43
C ASP A 79 -17.44 -10.63 0.24
N ILE A 80 -16.95 -9.46 -0.21
CA ILE A 80 -15.83 -8.77 0.46
C ILE A 80 -16.37 -8.11 1.73
N GLY A 81 -16.01 -8.67 2.87
CA GLY A 81 -16.39 -8.12 4.16
C GLY A 81 -15.63 -6.83 4.52
N HIS A 82 -16.18 -6.08 5.48
CA HIS A 82 -15.59 -4.83 5.96
C HIS A 82 -14.21 -5.02 6.60
N GLU A 83 -13.88 -6.24 7.00
CA GLU A 83 -12.56 -6.59 7.52
C GLU A 83 -11.44 -6.33 6.51
N THR A 84 -11.64 -6.54 5.21
CA THR A 84 -10.62 -6.27 4.19
C THR A 84 -10.27 -4.78 4.15
N SER A 85 -11.26 -3.90 4.04
CA SER A 85 -11.00 -2.45 4.00
C SER A 85 -10.51 -1.91 5.33
N ALA A 86 -11.01 -2.44 6.46
CA ALA A 86 -10.53 -2.08 7.79
C ALA A 86 -9.05 -2.44 7.99
N LEU A 87 -8.63 -3.66 7.61
CA LEU A 87 -7.24 -4.07 7.73
C LEU A 87 -6.34 -3.26 6.80
N MET A 88 -6.76 -3.00 5.56
CA MET A 88 -6.01 -2.14 4.65
C MET A 88 -5.81 -0.73 5.23
N ALA A 89 -6.85 -0.14 5.81
CA ALA A 89 -6.76 1.17 6.45
C ALA A 89 -5.81 1.15 7.65
N VAL A 90 -5.91 0.14 8.52
CA VAL A 90 -5.04 0.00 9.70
C VAL A 90 -3.58 -0.22 9.30
N ILE A 91 -3.31 -1.10 8.33
CA ILE A 91 -1.95 -1.34 7.83
C ILE A 91 -1.38 -0.05 7.23
N THR A 92 -2.17 0.67 6.45
CA THR A 92 -1.78 1.96 5.86
C THR A 92 -1.42 2.98 6.93
N GLU A 93 -2.27 3.11 7.97
CA GLU A 93 -2.00 4.00 9.10
C GLU A 93 -0.70 3.61 9.81
N LYS A 94 -0.49 2.32 10.09
CA LYS A 94 0.70 1.86 10.82
C LYS A 94 1.99 2.06 10.03
N VAL A 95 1.96 1.83 8.72
CA VAL A 95 3.09 2.14 7.83
C VAL A 95 3.37 3.65 7.86
N ARG A 96 2.33 4.48 7.76
CA ARG A 96 2.47 5.94 7.83
C ARG A 96 3.05 6.39 9.18
N GLU A 97 2.51 5.94 10.30
CA GLU A 97 3.00 6.31 11.65
C GLU A 97 4.49 5.97 11.82
N ARG A 98 4.91 4.79 11.36
CA ARG A 98 6.28 4.30 11.55
C ARG A 98 7.30 4.99 10.64
N PHE A 99 6.93 5.27 9.39
CA PHE A 99 7.90 5.70 8.37
C PHE A 99 7.71 7.13 7.86
N CYS A 100 6.52 7.71 8.00
CA CYS A 100 6.27 9.10 7.57
C CYS A 100 6.91 10.11 8.52
N CYS A 101 7.24 9.72 9.76
CA CYS A 101 8.00 10.55 10.70
C CYS A 101 9.50 10.67 10.34
N ALA A 102 10.00 9.89 9.38
CA ALA A 102 11.41 9.87 8.99
C ALA A 102 11.70 10.44 7.58
N ALA A 103 10.68 10.86 6.83
CA ALA A 103 10.82 11.35 5.46
C ALA A 103 10.73 12.88 5.38
N GLY A 104 11.70 13.56 6.02
CA GLY A 104 11.92 15.00 5.88
C GLY A 104 13.40 15.28 5.62
N HIS A 105 13.81 15.17 4.36
CA HIS A 105 14.99 15.83 3.78
C HIS A 105 14.70 16.19 2.33
#